data_AF-A0A7Y5A5P5-F1
#
_entry.id   AF-A0A7Y5A5P5-F1
#
_cell.length_a   1.000
_cell.length_b   1.000
_cell.length_c   1.000
_cell.angle_alpha   90.00
_cell.angle_beta   90.00
_cell.angle_gamma   90.00
#
_symmetry.space_group_name_H-M   'P 1'
#
loop_
_entity.id
_entity.type
_entity.pdbx_description
1 polymer ?
#
loop_
_entity_poly.entity_id
_entity_poly.type
_entity_poly.pdbx_seq_one_letter_code
_entity_poly.pdbx_strand_id
1 'polypeptide(L)'
;MRNLFRFGLLIFLTGCAMFSYSQEQCKVLKPEISGTYEGKCKKGLANGKGIAIGTDRYEGKFSNGLPHGKGTYTWSTGETYTGEWFNGKRDGVGVYTMHVNGKDSVQDGIWQKDKFGGPKPKNPVVIYKSGVDRYNFQKNITAKNRVLIDLLQNGSRNIAISNFLITCSSGYETKIGESIGYDEVTFPVTIKLSYSTMNKLHTMPIEVKFEFEISEPGDWTVELNN
;
A
#
# COMPACT_ATOMS: atom_id res chain seq x y z
N MET A 1 -14.39 30.27 -92.17
CA MET A 1 -14.07 28.83 -92.13
C MET A 1 -12.72 28.65 -91.44
N ARG A 2 -12.61 27.62 -90.59
CA ARG A 2 -11.45 27.13 -89.82
C ARG A 2 -11.10 27.77 -88.46
N ASN A 3 -11.57 27.05 -87.43
CA ASN A 3 -11.05 26.77 -86.09
C ASN A 3 -9.58 27.12 -85.79
N LEU A 4 -9.31 27.54 -84.55
CA LEU A 4 -8.58 26.72 -83.56
C LEU A 4 -8.75 27.27 -82.13
N PHE A 5 -9.18 26.39 -81.24
CA PHE A 5 -9.46 26.59 -79.81
C PHE A 5 -8.20 26.99 -79.03
N ARG A 6 -8.32 27.99 -78.15
CA ARG A 6 -7.34 28.32 -77.10
C ARG A 6 -7.63 27.49 -75.85
N PHE A 7 -6.60 26.85 -75.31
CA PHE A 7 -6.58 26.18 -74.01
C PHE A 7 -6.95 27.15 -72.88
N GLY A 8 -8.02 26.85 -72.15
CA GLY A 8 -8.37 27.49 -70.89
C GLY A 8 -7.95 26.59 -69.72
N LEU A 9 -7.01 27.08 -68.91
CA LEU A 9 -6.51 26.48 -67.68
C LEU A 9 -7.61 26.57 -66.60
N LEU A 10 -8.23 25.45 -66.23
CA LEU A 10 -9.16 25.36 -65.10
C LEU A 10 -8.40 24.85 -63.87
N ILE A 11 -7.97 25.79 -63.02
CA ILE A 11 -7.43 25.49 -61.69
C ILE A 11 -8.62 25.17 -60.78
N PHE A 12 -8.85 23.89 -60.51
CA PHE A 12 -9.78 23.46 -59.46
C PHE A 12 -9.13 23.72 -58.09
N LEU A 13 -9.47 24.87 -57.49
CA LEU A 13 -9.26 25.13 -56.07
C LEU A 13 -10.25 24.25 -55.27
N THR A 14 -9.91 22.98 -55.08
CA THR A 14 -10.58 22.14 -54.09
C THR A 14 -10.10 22.59 -52.71
N GLY A 15 -10.86 23.49 -52.10
CA GLY A 15 -10.69 23.86 -50.70
C GLY A 15 -10.86 22.61 -49.83
N CYS A 16 -9.74 22.07 -49.35
CA CYS A 16 -9.74 21.09 -48.28
C CYS A 16 -10.21 21.81 -47.01
N ALA A 17 -11.43 21.51 -46.57
CA ALA A 17 -11.94 21.99 -45.29
C ALA A 17 -11.06 21.39 -44.18
N MET A 18 -10.13 22.21 -43.69
CA MET A 18 -9.35 21.91 -42.50
C MET A 18 -10.31 21.93 -41.32
N PHE A 19 -10.87 20.79 -40.95
CA PHE A 19 -11.48 20.62 -39.63
C PHE A 19 -10.35 20.70 -38.61
N SER A 20 -10.07 21.92 -38.14
CA SER A 20 -9.23 22.14 -36.97
C SER A 20 -9.95 21.54 -35.76
N TYR A 21 -9.70 20.27 -35.47
CA TYR A 21 -10.09 19.65 -34.21
C TYR A 21 -9.30 20.39 -33.13
N SER A 22 -9.94 21.33 -32.42
CA SER A 22 -9.33 21.88 -31.22
C SER A 22 -9.08 20.71 -30.29
N GLN A 23 -7.82 20.34 -30.07
CA GLN A 23 -7.49 19.45 -28.97
C GLN A 23 -7.98 20.14 -27.70
N GLU A 24 -9.11 19.71 -27.16
CA GLU A 24 -9.54 20.13 -25.83
C GLU A 24 -8.38 19.80 -24.89
N GLN A 25 -7.67 20.85 -24.46
CA GLN A 25 -6.52 20.68 -23.59
C GLN A 25 -7.02 20.11 -22.27
N CYS A 26 -6.55 18.92 -21.94
CA CYS A 26 -6.98 18.20 -20.76
C CYS A 26 -6.55 18.95 -19.51
N LYS A 27 -7.54 19.45 -18.77
CA LYS A 27 -7.31 20.32 -17.62
C LYS A 27 -6.98 19.52 -16.36
N VAL A 28 -5.93 19.95 -15.69
CA VAL A 28 -5.59 19.55 -14.32
C VAL A 28 -6.08 20.66 -13.39
N LEU A 29 -6.76 20.28 -12.30
CA LEU A 29 -7.42 21.20 -11.37
C LEU A 29 -6.59 21.53 -10.14
N LYS A 30 -5.46 20.85 -9.94
CA LYS A 30 -4.49 21.20 -8.89
C LYS A 30 -3.55 22.29 -9.43
N PRO A 31 -3.62 23.53 -8.92
CA PRO A 31 -2.95 24.68 -9.53
C PRO A 31 -1.42 24.52 -9.67
N GLU A 32 -0.79 23.90 -8.67
CA GLU A 32 0.66 23.75 -8.63
C GLU A 32 1.21 22.88 -9.78
N ILE A 33 0.37 22.04 -10.39
CA ILE A 33 0.74 21.10 -11.46
C ILE A 33 -0.07 21.35 -12.75
N SER A 34 -0.78 22.48 -12.88
CA SER A 34 -1.74 22.68 -13.98
C SER A 34 -1.15 23.25 -15.27
N GLY A 35 0.17 23.23 -15.46
CA GLY A 35 0.84 23.81 -16.63
C GLY A 35 0.66 22.96 -17.88
N THR A 36 1.40 21.86 -17.99
CA THR A 36 1.27 20.87 -19.05
C THR A 36 0.76 19.55 -18.49
N TYR A 37 0.01 18.81 -19.31
CA TYR A 37 -0.50 17.49 -18.96
C TYR A 37 -0.37 16.54 -20.14
N GLU A 38 0.21 15.37 -19.86
CA GLU A 38 0.26 14.25 -20.79
C GLU A 38 -0.40 13.04 -20.12
N GLY A 39 -1.47 12.53 -20.71
CA GLY A 39 -2.13 11.35 -20.16
C GLY A 39 -3.55 11.16 -20.65
N LYS A 40 -4.23 10.23 -19.99
CA LYS A 40 -5.63 9.92 -20.30
C LYS A 40 -6.54 11.10 -19.89
N CYS A 41 -7.58 11.30 -20.69
CA CYS A 41 -8.46 12.44 -20.57
C CYS A 41 -9.91 12.00 -20.65
N LYS A 42 -10.77 12.60 -19.84
CA LYS A 42 -12.20 12.30 -19.82
C LYS A 42 -12.97 13.60 -19.57
N LYS A 43 -13.83 13.98 -20.52
CA LYS A 43 -14.65 15.21 -20.46
C LYS A 43 -13.80 16.47 -20.21
N GLY A 44 -12.72 16.62 -20.97
CA GLY A 44 -11.80 17.76 -20.85
C GLY A 44 -10.95 17.80 -19.57
N LEU A 45 -11.03 16.78 -18.70
CA LEU A 45 -10.27 16.70 -17.44
C LEU A 45 -9.27 15.55 -17.46
N ALA A 46 -8.11 15.75 -16.82
CA ALA A 46 -7.15 14.68 -16.56
C ALA A 46 -7.82 13.50 -15.82
N ASN A 47 -7.66 12.28 -16.33
CA ASN A 47 -8.34 11.10 -15.79
C ASN A 47 -7.60 9.81 -16.15
N GLY A 48 -7.30 8.95 -15.19
CA GLY A 48 -6.44 7.78 -15.42
C GLY A 48 -4.95 8.13 -15.26
N LYS A 49 -4.05 7.32 -15.81
CA LYS A 49 -2.60 7.58 -15.70
C LYS A 49 -2.19 8.80 -16.52
N GLY A 50 -1.32 9.63 -15.96
CA GLY A 50 -0.70 10.76 -16.66
C GLY A 50 0.40 11.44 -15.84
N ILE A 51 1.01 12.42 -16.47
CA ILE A 51 2.06 13.29 -15.92
C ILE A 51 1.56 14.72 -16.07
N ALA A 52 1.57 15.47 -14.97
CA ALA A 52 1.25 16.89 -14.95
C ALA A 52 2.45 17.68 -14.43
N ILE A 53 2.77 18.79 -15.09
CA ILE A 53 3.92 19.64 -14.77
C ILE A 53 3.44 21.08 -14.68
N GLY A 54 3.74 21.74 -13.58
CA GLY A 54 3.51 23.18 -13.36
C GLY A 54 4.70 23.76 -12.62
N THR A 55 4.44 24.43 -11.50
CA THR A 55 5.49 24.74 -10.51
C THR A 55 6.04 23.45 -9.91
N ASP A 56 5.16 22.50 -9.61
CA ASP A 56 5.49 21.17 -9.11
C ASP A 56 5.27 20.13 -10.22
N ARG A 57 5.62 18.86 -9.95
CA ARG A 57 5.37 17.74 -10.86
C ARG A 57 4.57 16.65 -10.18
N TYR A 58 3.60 16.08 -10.89
CA TYR A 58 2.91 14.86 -10.46
C TYR A 58 2.90 13.82 -11.56
N GLU A 59 3.21 12.59 -11.19
CA GLU A 59 3.13 11.42 -12.06
C GLU A 59 2.31 10.34 -11.36
N GLY A 60 1.19 9.96 -11.95
CA GLY A 60 0.30 9.01 -11.30
C GLY A 60 -1.08 8.95 -11.91
N LYS A 61 -2.03 8.49 -11.11
CA LYS A 61 -3.43 8.42 -11.50
C LYS A 61 -4.14 9.75 -11.19
N PHE A 62 -5.06 10.12 -12.07
CA PHE A 62 -5.94 11.26 -11.95
C PHE A 62 -7.40 10.79 -11.93
N SER A 63 -8.25 11.55 -11.24
CA SER A 63 -9.69 11.45 -11.34
C SER A 63 -10.29 12.85 -11.29
N ASN A 64 -11.17 13.16 -12.24
CA ASN A 64 -11.82 14.47 -12.37
C ASN A 64 -10.84 15.65 -12.27
N GLY A 65 -9.69 15.56 -12.95
CA GLY A 65 -8.69 16.61 -13.00
C GLY A 65 -7.76 16.71 -11.79
N LEU A 66 -7.92 15.87 -10.76
CA LEU A 66 -7.10 15.90 -9.55
C LEU A 66 -6.29 14.60 -9.39
N PRO A 67 -5.11 14.65 -8.74
CA PRO A 67 -4.40 13.46 -8.28
C PRO A 67 -5.32 12.51 -7.50
N HIS A 68 -5.27 11.21 -7.81
CA HIS A 68 -6.14 10.20 -7.21
C HIS A 68 -5.53 8.79 -7.34
N GLY A 69 -5.69 7.91 -6.36
CA GLY A 69 -5.05 6.60 -6.36
C GLY A 69 -3.55 6.72 -6.12
N LYS A 70 -2.73 5.93 -6.81
CA LYS A 70 -1.27 5.93 -6.60
C LYS A 70 -0.56 6.94 -7.50
N GLY A 71 0.40 7.67 -6.95
CA GLY A 71 1.28 8.56 -7.69
C GLY A 71 2.40 9.17 -6.86
N THR A 72 3.33 9.79 -7.57
CA THR A 72 4.46 10.53 -7.03
C THR A 72 4.29 12.01 -7.31
N TYR A 73 4.41 12.82 -6.27
CA TYR A 73 4.45 14.27 -6.35
C TYR A 73 5.84 14.74 -5.99
N THR A 74 6.39 15.63 -6.80
CA THR A 74 7.69 16.25 -6.60
C THR A 74 7.46 17.75 -6.49
N TRP A 75 7.76 18.30 -5.32
CA TRP A 75 7.71 19.74 -5.09
C TRP A 75 8.88 20.41 -5.81
N SER A 76 8.71 21.66 -6.23
CA SER A 76 9.78 22.50 -6.80
C SER A 76 11.02 22.62 -5.91
N THR A 77 10.84 22.49 -4.59
CA THR A 77 11.90 22.48 -3.58
C THR A 77 12.69 21.16 -3.52
N GLY A 78 12.24 20.13 -4.23
CA GLY A 78 12.92 18.84 -4.41
C GLY A 78 12.33 17.70 -3.57
N GLU A 79 11.55 18.00 -2.52
CA GLU A 79 10.88 16.97 -1.73
C GLU A 79 9.97 16.12 -2.62
N THR A 80 9.75 14.89 -2.18
CA THR A 80 8.89 13.95 -2.91
C THR A 80 7.93 13.24 -2.01
N TYR A 81 6.72 12.98 -2.51
CA TYR A 81 5.76 12.08 -1.89
C TYR A 81 5.37 11.02 -2.89
N THR A 82 5.57 9.75 -2.53
CA THR A 82 5.08 8.61 -3.30
C THR A 82 4.09 7.84 -2.46
N GLY A 83 2.84 7.77 -2.91
CA GLY A 83 1.79 7.15 -2.11
C GLY A 83 0.41 7.26 -2.70
N GLU A 84 -0.58 7.16 -1.83
CA GLU A 84 -1.99 7.22 -2.15
C GLU A 84 -2.52 8.66 -2.09
N TRP A 85 -3.44 8.94 -3.01
CA TRP A 85 -4.02 10.24 -3.25
C TRP A 85 -5.53 10.12 -3.31
N PHE A 86 -6.23 11.07 -2.71
CA PHE A 86 -7.67 11.19 -2.83
C PHE A 86 -8.04 12.66 -3.03
N ASN A 87 -8.67 12.96 -4.16
CA ASN A 87 -9.11 14.32 -4.52
C ASN A 87 -8.01 15.38 -4.36
N GLY A 88 -6.81 15.09 -4.86
CA GLY A 88 -5.68 16.02 -4.88
C GLY A 88 -4.92 16.14 -3.56
N LYS A 89 -5.25 15.33 -2.55
CA LYS A 89 -4.58 15.29 -1.25
C LYS A 89 -3.90 13.95 -1.04
N ARG A 90 -2.80 13.94 -0.27
CA ARG A 90 -2.18 12.71 0.25
C ARG A 90 -3.16 12.06 1.22
N ASP A 91 -3.56 10.83 0.91
CA ASP A 91 -4.59 10.11 1.67
C ASP A 91 -4.40 8.60 1.49
N GLY A 92 -4.12 7.89 2.59
CA GLY A 92 -3.70 6.49 2.59
C GLY A 92 -2.21 6.30 2.89
N VAL A 93 -1.63 5.21 2.41
CA VAL A 93 -0.21 4.87 2.67
C VAL A 93 0.70 5.66 1.72
N GLY A 94 1.78 6.24 2.25
CA GLY A 94 2.79 6.89 1.43
C GLY A 94 4.07 7.25 2.15
N VAL A 95 5.10 7.49 1.34
CA VAL A 95 6.45 7.88 1.76
C VAL A 95 6.68 9.33 1.35
N TYR A 96 6.98 10.19 2.31
CA TYR A 96 7.40 11.57 2.08
C TYR A 96 8.90 11.71 2.38
N THR A 97 9.68 12.15 1.40
CA THR A 97 11.12 12.38 1.51
C THR A 97 11.37 13.89 1.50
N MET A 98 11.97 14.38 2.58
CA MET A 98 12.35 15.78 2.78
C MET A 98 13.87 15.93 2.65
N HIS A 99 14.32 17.01 2.03
CA HIS A 99 15.75 17.34 1.99
C HIS A 99 16.07 18.39 3.07
N VAL A 100 16.62 17.94 4.20
CA VAL A 100 16.94 18.80 5.35
C VAL A 100 18.45 18.81 5.58
N ASN A 101 19.09 19.97 5.48
CA ASN A 101 20.53 20.16 5.70
C ASN A 101 21.43 19.21 4.87
N GLY A 102 21.05 18.97 3.61
CA GLY A 102 21.79 18.07 2.71
C GLY A 102 21.63 16.59 3.02
N LYS A 103 20.67 16.21 3.86
CA LYS A 103 20.30 14.81 4.16
C LYS A 103 18.83 14.57 3.89
N ASP A 104 18.52 13.34 3.50
CA ASP A 104 17.14 12.90 3.32
C ASP A 104 16.54 12.49 4.67
N SER A 105 15.39 13.06 4.98
CA SER A 105 14.53 12.65 6.09
C SER A 105 13.27 12.02 5.52
N VAL A 106 12.89 10.84 6.00
CA VAL A 106 11.80 10.04 5.43
C VAL A 106 10.66 9.84 6.43
N GLN A 107 9.45 10.15 6.00
CA GLN A 107 8.20 9.81 6.70
C GLN A 107 7.44 8.76 5.90
N ASP A 108 7.62 7.49 6.26
CA ASP A 108 6.86 6.36 5.70
C ASP A 108 5.66 6.05 6.60
N GLY A 109 4.45 6.34 6.12
CA GLY A 109 3.27 6.02 6.91
C GLY A 109 1.92 6.40 6.34
N ILE A 110 0.98 6.61 7.26
CA ILE A 110 -0.43 6.89 6.94
C ILE A 110 -0.62 8.40 6.82
N TRP A 111 -1.33 8.81 5.77
CA TRP A 111 -1.68 10.20 5.48
C TRP A 111 -3.19 10.34 5.46
N GLN A 112 -3.71 11.42 6.05
CA GLN A 112 -5.14 11.75 6.02
C GLN A 112 -5.29 13.21 5.66
N LYS A 113 -5.83 13.49 4.46
CA LYS A 113 -6.03 14.86 3.96
C LYS A 113 -4.79 15.75 4.14
N ASP A 114 -3.65 15.28 3.64
CA ASP A 114 -2.32 15.90 3.71
C ASP A 114 -1.62 15.92 5.07
N LYS A 115 -2.25 15.40 6.14
CA LYS A 115 -1.63 15.31 7.46
C LYS A 115 -0.99 13.94 7.66
N PHE A 116 0.25 13.92 8.15
CA PHE A 116 0.91 12.67 8.55
C PHE A 116 0.24 12.15 9.83
N GLY A 117 -0.38 10.98 9.72
CA GLY A 117 -1.08 10.28 10.80
C GLY A 117 -0.17 9.37 11.63
N GLY A 118 1.10 9.21 11.24
CA GLY A 118 2.07 8.33 11.90
C GLY A 118 2.61 7.25 10.97
N PRO A 119 3.63 6.51 11.43
CA PRO A 119 4.26 5.47 10.64
C PRO A 119 3.24 4.40 10.22
N LYS A 120 3.46 3.78 9.06
CA LYS A 120 2.65 2.63 8.63
C LYS A 120 2.80 1.56 9.71
N PRO A 121 1.71 0.92 10.17
CA PRO A 121 1.85 -0.21 11.06
C PRO A 121 2.76 -1.25 10.41
N LYS A 122 3.84 -1.63 11.10
CA LYS A 122 4.71 -2.69 10.62
C LYS A 122 3.91 -3.98 10.67
N ASN A 123 3.93 -4.74 9.57
CA ASN A 123 3.47 -6.13 9.60
C ASN A 123 4.14 -6.84 10.78
N PRO A 124 3.46 -7.79 11.44
CA PRO A 124 4.09 -8.64 12.43
C PRO A 124 5.43 -9.18 11.92
N VAL A 125 6.47 -9.06 12.73
CA VAL A 125 7.83 -9.48 12.38
C VAL A 125 8.13 -10.77 13.13
N VAL A 126 8.51 -11.83 12.40
CA VAL A 126 9.06 -13.05 13.01
C VAL A 126 10.54 -12.83 13.29
N ILE A 127 10.91 -12.86 14.57
CA ILE A 127 12.28 -12.67 15.05
C ILE A 127 13.03 -14.00 15.01
N TYR A 128 12.38 -15.10 15.40
CA TYR A 128 12.96 -16.44 15.39
C TYR A 128 11.91 -17.52 15.12
N LYS A 129 12.28 -18.57 14.38
CA LYS A 129 11.44 -19.77 14.20
C LYS A 129 12.26 -21.06 14.08
N SER A 130 11.81 -22.11 14.75
CA SER A 130 12.27 -23.49 14.59
C SER A 130 11.08 -24.44 14.77
N GLY A 131 11.00 -25.51 13.98
CA GLY A 131 9.91 -26.49 14.07
C GLY A 131 8.52 -25.98 13.60
N VAL A 132 8.47 -24.84 12.89
CA VAL A 132 7.24 -24.26 12.32
C VAL A 132 7.36 -24.22 10.79
N ASP A 133 6.45 -24.91 10.10
CA ASP A 133 6.40 -24.97 8.65
C ASP A 133 5.71 -23.77 8.03
N ARG A 134 4.55 -23.41 8.57
CA ARG A 134 3.76 -22.25 8.12
C ARG A 134 3.25 -21.49 9.33
N TYR A 135 3.08 -20.19 9.15
CA TYR A 135 2.47 -19.33 10.15
C TYR A 135 1.64 -18.27 9.46
N ASN A 136 0.67 -17.72 10.18
CA ASN A 136 -0.22 -16.69 9.68
C ASN A 136 -0.59 -15.73 10.81
N PHE A 137 -0.64 -14.44 10.49
CA PHE A 137 -1.07 -13.39 11.40
C PHE A 137 -2.37 -12.80 10.87
N GLN A 138 -3.45 -12.99 11.59
CA GLN A 138 -4.76 -12.48 11.24
C GLN A 138 -5.15 -11.39 12.22
N LYS A 139 -5.48 -10.20 11.72
CA LYS A 139 -6.05 -9.14 12.55
C LYS A 139 -7.57 -9.27 12.54
N ASN A 140 -8.16 -9.47 13.72
CA ASN A 140 -9.59 -9.57 13.92
C ASN A 140 -10.22 -8.16 14.01
N ILE A 141 -11.46 -8.03 13.55
CA ILE A 141 -12.21 -6.78 13.61
C ILE A 141 -12.89 -6.68 14.99
N THR A 142 -12.10 -6.37 16.02
CA THR A 142 -12.60 -6.07 17.37
C THR A 142 -11.84 -4.88 17.96
N ALA A 143 -12.37 -4.27 19.02
CA ALA A 143 -11.73 -3.16 19.73
C ALA A 143 -10.76 -3.62 20.83
N LYS A 144 -10.36 -4.90 20.85
CA LYS A 144 -9.47 -5.45 21.88
C LYS A 144 -8.01 -5.25 21.50
N ASN A 145 -7.18 -5.16 22.53
CA ASN A 145 -5.72 -5.28 22.41
C ASN A 145 -5.32 -6.65 22.96
N ARG A 146 -5.32 -7.64 22.07
CA ARG A 146 -5.15 -9.07 22.43
C ARG A 146 -4.34 -9.78 21.36
N VAL A 147 -3.58 -10.79 21.77
CA VAL A 147 -2.93 -11.72 20.84
C VAL A 147 -3.24 -13.15 21.27
N LEU A 148 -3.93 -13.91 20.42
CA LEU A 148 -4.20 -15.34 20.58
C LEU A 148 -3.31 -16.15 19.65
N ILE A 149 -2.96 -17.36 20.07
CA ILE A 149 -2.12 -18.29 19.34
C ILE A 149 -2.86 -19.62 19.18
N ASP A 150 -2.90 -20.08 17.93
CA ASP A 150 -3.46 -21.36 17.54
C ASP A 150 -2.34 -22.28 17.08
N LEU A 151 -2.18 -23.41 17.77
CA LEU A 151 -1.16 -24.41 17.48
C LEU A 151 -1.78 -25.56 16.67
N LEU A 152 -1.30 -25.74 15.45
CA LEU A 152 -1.82 -26.67 14.47
C LEU A 152 -0.72 -27.64 14.02
N GLN A 153 -1.10 -28.88 13.74
CA GLN A 153 -0.26 -29.88 13.10
C GLN A 153 -1.00 -30.43 11.88
N ASN A 154 -0.36 -30.44 10.72
CA ASN A 154 -0.97 -30.89 9.45
C ASN A 154 -2.32 -30.21 9.13
N GLY A 155 -2.52 -28.97 9.59
CA GLY A 155 -3.73 -28.19 9.34
C GLY A 155 -4.89 -28.44 10.30
N SER A 156 -4.73 -29.38 11.24
CA SER A 156 -5.67 -29.60 12.34
C SER A 156 -5.06 -29.15 13.66
N ARG A 157 -5.88 -28.96 14.68
CA ARG A 157 -5.41 -28.61 16.02
C ARG A 157 -4.40 -29.63 16.54
N ASN A 158 -3.28 -29.14 17.06
CA ASN A 158 -2.29 -29.98 17.71
C ASN A 158 -2.63 -30.14 19.19
N ILE A 159 -3.13 -31.32 19.55
CA ILE A 159 -3.45 -31.69 20.95
C ILE A 159 -2.31 -32.44 21.64
N ALA A 160 -1.28 -32.86 20.90
CA ALA A 160 -0.18 -33.68 21.38
C ALA A 160 1.06 -32.83 21.70
N ILE A 161 0.88 -31.85 22.58
CA ILE A 161 1.91 -30.88 22.98
C ILE A 161 2.33 -31.10 24.43
N SER A 162 3.63 -31.00 24.70
CA SER A 162 4.21 -30.98 26.05
C SER A 162 5.23 -29.86 26.21
N ASN A 163 5.63 -29.57 27.46
CA ASN A 163 6.61 -28.53 27.81
C ASN A 163 6.29 -27.15 27.21
N PHE A 164 5.00 -26.81 27.14
CA PHE A 164 4.57 -25.54 26.58
C PHE A 164 4.98 -24.39 27.50
N LEU A 165 5.73 -23.44 26.95
CA LEU A 165 6.11 -22.19 27.59
C LEU A 165 5.75 -21.05 26.65
N ILE A 166 5.16 -20.00 27.21
CA ILE A 166 4.90 -18.75 26.52
C ILE A 166 5.23 -17.59 27.43
N THR A 167 5.79 -16.53 26.85
CA THR A 167 6.06 -15.27 27.51
C THR A 167 5.68 -14.13 26.60
N CYS A 168 5.21 -13.04 27.21
CA CYS A 168 4.85 -11.82 26.52
C CYS A 168 5.50 -10.63 27.22
N SER A 169 5.86 -9.60 26.46
CA SER A 169 6.44 -8.37 27.01
C SER A 169 5.43 -7.51 27.78
N SER A 170 4.12 -7.74 27.63
CA SER A 170 3.05 -6.98 28.29
C SER A 170 1.73 -7.76 28.36
N GLY A 171 0.74 -7.22 29.09
CA GLY A 171 -0.57 -7.87 29.26
C GLY A 171 -0.54 -9.04 30.24
N TYR A 172 -1.63 -9.80 30.27
CA TYR A 172 -1.76 -11.00 31.11
C TYR A 172 -2.21 -12.20 30.28
N GLU A 173 -1.77 -13.39 30.68
CA GLU A 173 -2.08 -14.62 29.98
C GLU A 173 -3.59 -14.90 30.01
N THR A 174 -4.13 -15.32 28.87
CA THR A 174 -5.55 -15.61 28.66
C THR A 174 -5.69 -16.91 27.86
N LYS A 175 -6.79 -17.63 28.09
CA LYS A 175 -7.16 -18.82 27.34
C LYS A 175 -8.61 -18.72 26.93
N ILE A 176 -8.87 -18.76 25.63
CA ILE A 176 -10.22 -18.61 25.07
C ILE A 176 -10.54 -19.85 24.26
N GLY A 177 -11.36 -20.70 24.87
CA GLY A 177 -11.60 -22.05 24.39
C GLY A 177 -10.29 -22.81 24.28
N GLU A 178 -9.81 -22.89 23.04
CA GLU A 178 -8.74 -23.76 22.60
C GLU A 178 -7.44 -23.00 22.28
N SER A 179 -7.54 -21.68 22.11
CA SER A 179 -6.43 -20.75 21.88
C SER A 179 -5.86 -20.25 23.20
N ILE A 180 -4.56 -19.96 23.19
CA ILE A 180 -3.79 -19.43 24.32
C ILE A 180 -3.14 -18.11 23.90
N GLY A 181 -2.94 -17.17 24.82
CA GLY A 181 -2.40 -15.88 24.43
C GLY A 181 -2.39 -14.87 25.56
N TYR A 182 -2.48 -13.59 25.19
CA TYR A 182 -2.46 -12.47 26.14
C TYR A 182 -3.56 -11.46 25.83
N ASP A 183 -4.27 -11.03 26.87
CA ASP A 183 -5.23 -9.92 26.85
C ASP A 183 -4.58 -8.64 27.42
N GLU A 184 -5.19 -7.49 27.14
CA GLU A 184 -4.77 -6.15 27.58
C GLU A 184 -3.30 -5.83 27.28
N VAL A 185 -2.88 -6.19 26.07
CA VAL A 185 -1.51 -6.07 25.61
C VAL A 185 -1.19 -4.61 25.24
N THR A 186 -0.01 -4.14 25.66
CA THR A 186 0.56 -2.85 25.20
C THR A 186 1.48 -3.09 24.01
N PHE A 187 1.23 -2.39 22.91
CA PHE A 187 2.01 -2.49 21.67
C PHE A 187 3.13 -1.43 21.62
N PRO A 188 4.31 -1.72 21.05
CA PRO A 188 4.69 -3.00 20.43
C PRO A 188 4.82 -4.12 21.45
N VAL A 189 4.38 -5.32 21.07
CA VAL A 189 4.42 -6.52 21.89
C VAL A 189 5.34 -7.56 21.27
N THR A 190 6.19 -8.16 22.10
CA THR A 190 7.00 -9.33 21.75
C THR A 190 6.47 -10.56 22.47
N ILE A 191 6.20 -11.63 21.72
CA ILE A 191 5.81 -12.92 22.27
C ILE A 191 6.83 -13.98 21.86
N LYS A 192 7.25 -14.77 22.86
CA LYS A 192 8.13 -15.93 22.70
C LYS A 192 7.40 -17.16 23.19
N LEU A 193 7.40 -18.22 22.41
CA LEU A 193 6.88 -19.52 22.82
C LEU A 193 7.78 -20.67 22.43
N SER A 194 7.70 -21.74 23.21
CA SER A 194 8.33 -23.02 22.92
C SER A 194 7.48 -24.18 23.37
N TYR A 195 7.52 -25.29 22.64
CA TYR A 195 6.85 -26.52 23.04
C TYR A 195 7.45 -27.75 22.34
N SER A 196 7.15 -28.94 22.86
CA SER A 196 7.51 -30.21 22.24
C SER A 196 6.27 -30.86 21.60
N THR A 197 6.41 -31.39 20.40
CA THR A 197 5.36 -32.12 19.67
C THR A 197 6.00 -33.22 18.83
N MET A 198 5.23 -34.19 18.34
CA MET A 198 5.72 -35.10 17.30
C MET A 198 5.98 -34.35 15.99
N ASN A 199 6.92 -34.82 15.18
CA ASN A 199 7.06 -34.38 13.79
C ASN A 199 5.83 -34.79 12.96
N LYS A 200 5.71 -34.28 11.73
CA LYS A 200 4.60 -34.60 10.81
C LYS A 200 4.34 -36.09 10.60
N LEU A 201 5.41 -36.88 10.59
CA LEU A 201 5.36 -38.33 10.37
C LEU A 201 5.08 -39.13 11.66
N HIS A 202 4.95 -38.47 12.81
CA HIS A 202 4.74 -39.09 14.11
C HIS A 202 5.83 -40.10 14.50
N THR A 203 7.06 -39.91 14.03
CA THR A 203 8.16 -40.83 14.28
C THR A 203 9.06 -40.40 15.43
N MET A 204 9.16 -39.10 15.72
CA MET A 204 9.98 -38.58 16.81
C MET A 204 9.49 -37.22 17.31
N PRO A 205 9.74 -36.88 18.59
CA PRO A 205 9.47 -35.55 19.12
C PRO A 205 10.43 -34.52 18.52
N ILE A 206 9.92 -33.32 18.31
CA ILE A 206 10.64 -32.12 17.89
C ILE A 206 10.35 -30.99 18.86
N GLU A 207 11.31 -30.07 18.99
CA GLU A 207 11.13 -28.83 19.72
C GLU A 207 10.73 -27.72 18.75
N VAL A 208 9.61 -27.06 19.05
CA VAL A 208 9.13 -25.88 18.34
C VAL A 208 9.47 -24.64 19.15
N LYS A 209 9.99 -23.62 18.48
CA LYS A 209 10.31 -22.32 19.06
C LYS A 209 9.86 -21.23 18.10
N PHE A 210 9.17 -20.23 18.61
CA PHE A 210 8.67 -19.12 17.79
C PHE A 210 8.72 -17.81 18.58
N GLU A 211 9.28 -16.77 17.96
CA GLU A 211 9.35 -15.42 18.51
C GLU A 211 8.93 -14.42 17.47
N PHE A 212 8.06 -13.48 17.85
CA PHE A 212 7.57 -12.44 16.97
C PHE A 212 7.27 -11.14 17.71
N GLU A 213 7.24 -10.05 16.96
CA GLU A 213 6.78 -8.74 17.41
C GLU A 213 5.57 -8.29 16.59
N ILE A 214 4.57 -7.73 17.26
CA ILE A 214 3.48 -6.99 16.63
C ILE A 214 3.56 -5.55 17.12
N SER A 215 3.72 -4.59 16.21
CA SER A 215 3.75 -3.17 16.57
C SER A 215 2.37 -2.51 16.45
N GLU A 216 1.46 -3.09 15.67
CA GLU A 216 0.14 -2.53 15.40
C GLU A 216 -0.88 -2.92 16.49
N PRO A 217 -1.50 -1.96 17.19
CA PRO A 217 -2.57 -2.25 18.13
C PRO A 217 -3.76 -2.97 17.49
N GLY A 218 -4.31 -3.95 18.21
CA GLY A 218 -5.53 -4.64 17.83
C GLY A 218 -5.62 -6.05 18.41
N ASP A 219 -6.60 -6.78 17.91
CA ASP A 219 -6.89 -8.17 18.27
C ASP A 219 -6.32 -9.07 17.18
N TRP A 220 -5.34 -9.89 17.54
CA TRP A 220 -4.57 -10.70 16.61
C TRP A 220 -4.73 -12.18 16.92
N THR A 221 -4.85 -13.00 15.88
CA THR A 221 -4.69 -14.45 15.94
C THR A 221 -3.43 -14.85 15.18
N VAL A 222 -2.58 -15.63 15.82
CA VAL A 222 -1.34 -16.15 15.26
C VAL A 222 -1.45 -17.67 15.14
N GLU A 223 -1.62 -18.15 13.91
CA GLU A 223 -1.70 -19.58 13.63
C GLU A 223 -0.28 -20.10 13.36
N LEU A 224 0.15 -21.13 14.09
CA LEU A 224 1.41 -21.82 13.88
C LEU A 224 1.12 -23.25 13.45
N ASN A 225 1.64 -23.63 12.29
CA ASN A 225 1.45 -24.94 11.69
C ASN A 225 2.78 -25.69 11.61
N ASN A 226 2.83 -26.84 12.25
CA ASN A 226 3.96 -27.78 12.23
C ASN A 226 3.61 -29.13 11.57
#